data_AF-A0A1Q2HTM9-F1
#
_entry.id   AF-A0A1Q2HTM9-F1
#
_cell.length_a   1.000
_cell.length_b   1.000
_cell.length_c   1.000
_cell.angle_alpha   90.00
_cell.angle_beta   90.00
_cell.angle_gamma   90.00
#
_symmetry.space_group_name_H-M   'P 1'
#
loop_
_entity.id
_entity.type
_entity.pdbx_description
1 polymer ?
#
loop_
_entity_poly.entity_id
_entity_poly.type
_entity_poly.pdbx_seq_one_letter_code
_entity_poly.pdbx_strand_id
1 'polypeptide(L)' 'MSRKANCYDNAVMENFFGHLKTEMYHGEVFGTVAEFKQAIDEYIQWYNTERIQQRLKGLTPMQYRNQTLEPLTA' A
#
# COMPACT_ATOMS: atom_id res chain seq x y z
N MET A 1 11.80 -11.40 8.88
CA MET A 1 11.17 -11.30 10.21
C MET A 1 11.73 -10.07 10.91
N SER A 2 10.89 -9.09 11.25
CA SER A 2 11.31 -7.90 12.02
C SER A 2 11.75 -8.30 13.44
N ARG A 3 12.66 -7.53 14.06
CA ARG A 3 13.18 -7.78 15.43
C ARG A 3 12.03 -7.76 16.44
N LYS A 4 12.07 -8.63 17.45
CA LYS A 4 11.14 -8.60 18.59
C LYS A 4 11.07 -7.16 19.15
N ALA A 5 9.86 -6.62 19.27
CA ALA A 5 9.47 -5.34 19.88
C ALA A 5 9.18 -4.11 18.98
N ASN A 6 8.96 -4.24 17.67
CA ASN A 6 8.26 -3.19 16.90
C ASN A 6 7.12 -3.77 16.06
N CYS A 7 5.97 -4.01 16.72
CA CYS A 7 4.79 -4.61 16.09
C CYS A 7 4.01 -3.63 15.21
N TYR A 8 4.15 -2.32 15.44
CA TYR A 8 3.37 -1.31 14.72
C TYR A 8 3.73 -1.26 13.24
N ASP A 9 5.03 -1.26 12.91
CA ASP A 9 5.46 -1.24 11.51
C ASP A 9 5.20 -2.58 10.81
N ASN A 10 5.39 -3.70 11.53
CA ASN A 10 5.19 -5.03 10.97
C ASN A 10 3.72 -5.28 10.62
N ALA A 11 2.78 -4.89 11.49
CA ALA A 11 1.35 -5.10 11.27
C ALA A 11 0.83 -4.30 10.06
N VAL A 12 1.29 -3.05 9.87
CA VAL A 12 0.90 -2.22 8.72
C VAL A 12 1.42 -2.81 7.41
N MET A 13 2.69 -3.24 7.39
CA MET A 13 3.25 -3.87 6.20
C MET A 13 2.64 -5.25 5.90
N GLU A 14 2.34 -6.06 6.93
CA GLU A 14 1.64 -7.34 6.75
C GLU A 14 0.26 -7.14 6.14
N ASN A 15 -0.49 -6.12 6.57
CA ASN A 15 -1.78 -5.78 5.96
C ASN A 15 -1.62 -5.39 4.48
N PHE A 16 -0.65 -4.53 4.15
CA PHE A 16 -0.37 -4.16 2.75
C PHE A 16 -0.05 -5.39 1.88
N PHE A 17 0.85 -6.26 2.34
CA PHE A 17 1.20 -7.48 1.60
C PHE A 17 0.04 -8.47 1.49
N GLY A 18 -0.86 -8.51 2.47
CA GLY A 18 -2.11 -9.27 2.38
C GLY A 18 -3.01 -8.78 1.24
N HIS A 19 -3.17 -7.47 1.11
CA HIS A 19 -3.92 -6.85 0.02
C HIS A 19 -3.26 -7.07 -1.33
N LEU A 20 -1.96 -6.80 -1.45
CA LEU A 20 -1.20 -6.98 -2.69
C LEU A 20 -1.31 -8.42 -3.20
N LYS A 21 -1.17 -9.41 -2.30
CA LYS A 21 -1.28 -10.82 -2.69
C LYS A 21 -2.68 -11.21 -3.14
N THR A 22 -3.71 -10.72 -2.45
CA THR A 22 -5.10 -11.09 -2.76
C THR A 22 -5.63 -10.38 -4.00
N GLU A 23 -5.27 -9.11 -4.18
CA GLU A 23 -5.88 -8.24 -5.18
C GLU A 23 -5.09 -8.20 -6.50
N MET A 24 -3.76 -8.29 -6.46
CA MET A 24 -2.91 -8.21 -7.66
C MET A 24 -2.29 -9.56 -8.05
N TYR A 25 -1.91 -10.39 -7.08
CA TYR A 25 -1.14 -11.60 -7.37
C TYR A 25 -1.98 -12.87 -7.53
N HIS A 26 -3.06 -13.01 -6.75
CA HIS A 26 -3.80 -14.27 -6.66
C HIS A 26 -4.66 -14.51 -7.91
N GLY A 27 -4.30 -15.52 -8.70
CA GLY A 27 -4.99 -15.90 -9.94
C GLY A 27 -4.34 -15.35 -11.21
N GLU A 28 -3.32 -14.50 -11.06
CA GLU A 28 -2.58 -13.91 -12.17
C GLU A 28 -1.35 -14.75 -12.52
N VAL A 29 -0.97 -14.76 -13.81
CA VAL A 29 0.22 -15.43 -14.32
C VAL A 29 1.09 -14.40 -15.03
N PHE A 30 2.34 -14.26 -14.57
CA PHE A 30 3.31 -13.35 -15.18
C PHE A 30 4.26 -14.13 -16.07
N GLY A 31 4.43 -13.69 -17.32
CA GLY A 31 5.33 -14.33 -18.29
C GLY A 31 6.78 -13.98 -18.04
N THR A 32 7.05 -12.80 -17.46
CA THR A 32 8.40 -12.35 -17.13
C THR A 32 8.49 -11.66 -15.76
N VAL A 33 9.72 -11.62 -15.22
CA VAL A 33 10.01 -10.82 -14.01
C VAL A 33 9.77 -9.33 -14.25
N ALA A 34 9.95 -8.84 -15.49
CA ALA A 34 9.70 -7.44 -15.84
C ALA A 34 8.22 -7.09 -15.74
N GLU A 35 7.34 -7.92 -16.30
CA GLU A 35 5.88 -7.76 -16.17
C GLU A 35 5.44 -7.81 -14.72
N PHE A 36 5.98 -8.74 -13.93
CA PHE A 36 5.67 -8.82 -12.50
C PHE A 36 6.07 -7.56 -11.74
N LYS A 37 7.26 -7.00 -12.03
CA LYS A 37 7.70 -5.73 -11.43
C LYS A 37 6.79 -4.58 -11.81
N GLN A 38 6.43 -4.49 -13.08
CA GLN A 38 5.51 -3.46 -13.56
C GLN A 38 4.16 -3.55 -12.85
N ALA A 39 3.58 -4.74 -12.71
CA ALA A 39 2.32 -4.94 -11.99
C ALA A 39 2.42 -4.53 -10.50
N ILE A 40 3.55 -4.77 -9.85
CA ILE A 40 3.81 -4.28 -8.49
C ILE A 40 3.84 -2.75 -8.46
N ASP A 41 4.57 -2.11 -9.37
CA ASP A 41 4.72 -0.65 -9.41
C ASP A 41 3.35 0.04 -9.65
N GLU A 42 2.57 -0.49 -10.60
CA GLU A 42 1.21 -0.02 -10.90
C GLU A 42 0.29 -0.20 -9.69
N TYR A 43 0.33 -1.36 -9.03
CA TYR A 43 -0.48 -1.60 -7.83
C TYR A 43 -0.10 -0.67 -6.67
N ILE A 44 1.20 -0.41 -6.46
CA ILE A 44 1.67 0.52 -5.43
C ILE A 44 1.19 1.94 -5.72
N GLN A 45 1.27 2.37 -6.99
CA GLN A 45 0.77 3.67 -7.40
C GLN A 45 -0.72 3.78 -7.10
N TRP A 46 -1.53 2.87 -7.64
CA TRP A 46 -2.98 2.83 -7.41
C TRP A 46 -3.34 2.79 -5.91
N TYR A 47 -2.67 1.95 -5.13
CA TYR A 47 -2.91 1.81 -3.69
C TYR A 47 -2.73 3.15 -2.97
N ASN A 48 -1.72 3.93 -3.36
CA ASN A 48 -1.38 5.19 -2.71
C ASN A 48 -2.21 6.37 -3.20
N THR A 49 -2.52 6.43 -4.50
CA THR A 49 -3.12 7.62 -5.14
C THR A 49 -4.62 7.52 -5.35
N GLU A 50 -5.17 6.31 -5.47
CA GLU A 50 -6.55 6.08 -5.96
C GLU A 50 -7.40 5.22 -5.01
N ARG A 51 -6.78 4.35 -4.21
CA ARG A 51 -7.52 3.46 -3.31
C ARG A 51 -8.25 4.24 -2.21
N ILE A 52 -9.58 4.24 -2.30
CA ILE A 52 -10.45 4.82 -1.28
C ILE A 52 -10.51 3.91 -0.05
N GLN A 53 -10.21 4.46 1.13
CA GLN A 53 -10.29 3.72 2.39
C GLN A 53 -11.35 4.35 3.32
N GLN A 54 -12.37 3.57 3.67
CA GLN A 54 -13.43 4.01 4.60
C GLN A 54 -12.86 4.40 5.97
N ARG A 55 -11.85 3.67 6.45
CA ARG A 55 -11.13 4.02 7.69
C ARG A 55 -10.47 5.40 7.64
N LEU A 56 -10.09 5.86 6.44
CA LEU A 56 -9.51 7.18 6.20
C LEU A 56 -10.59 8.20 5.78
N LYS A 57 -11.86 8.00 6.16
CA LYS A 57 -12.99 8.86 5.79
C LYS A 57 -13.17 9.03 4.27
N GLY A 58 -12.84 7.99 3.50
CA GLY A 58 -12.93 8.01 2.05
C GLY A 58 -11.76 8.69 1.34
N LEU A 59 -10.67 8.97 2.06
CA LEU A 59 -9.43 9.48 1.47
C LEU A 59 -8.53 8.35 0.99
N THR A 60 -7.65 8.68 0.07
CA THR A 60 -6.53 7.81 -0.31
C THR A 60 -5.39 7.93 0.70
N PRO A 61 -4.50 6.92 0.80
CA PRO A 61 -3.36 6.99 1.72
C PRO A 61 -2.52 8.26 1.54
N MET A 62 -2.26 8.69 0.30
CA MET A 62 -1.53 9.93 0.04
C MET A 62 -2.30 11.18 0.46
N GLN A 63 -3.61 11.24 0.20
CA GLN A 63 -4.43 12.38 0.65
C GLN A 63 -4.43 12.49 2.17
N TYR A 64 -4.59 11.38 2.87
CA TYR A 64 -4.55 11.34 4.33
C TYR A 64 -3.18 11.78 4.88
N ARG A 65 -2.08 11.33 4.26
CA ARG A 65 -0.72 11.77 4.60
C ARG A 65 -0.51 13.26 4.37
N ASN A 66 -1.06 13.82 3.28
CA ASN A 66 -0.85 15.23 2.96
C ASN A 66 -1.63 16.14 3.92
N GLN A 67 -2.84 15.74 4.33
CA GLN A 67 -3.61 16.48 5.36
C GLN A 67 -2.88 16.58 6.70
N THR A 68 -2.12 15.56 7.10
CA THR A 68 -1.35 15.61 8.35
C THR A 68 -0.08 16.45 8.23
N LEU A 69 0.41 16.70 7.01
CA LEU A 69 1.61 17.49 6.74
C LEU A 69 1.31 18.98 6.52
N GLU A 70 0.14 19.34 6.01
CA GLU A 70 -0.29 20.74 5.84
C GLU A 70 -0.08 21.63 7.08
N PRO A 71 -0.50 21.23 8.31
CA PRO A 71 -0.29 22.05 9.50
C PRO A 71 1.16 22.08 10.01
N LEU A 72 2.07 21.23 9.50
CA LEU A 72 3.49 21.24 9.84
C LEU A 72 4.32 22.16 8.92
N THR A 73 3.72 22.60 7.81
CA THR A 73 4.35 23.46 6.81
C THR A 73 3.84 24.91 6.82
N ALA A 74 2.89 25.22 7.71
CA ALA A 74 2.29 26.54 7.89
C ALA A 74 2.97 27.36 9.00
#